data_AF-A0A5D2L6T0-F1
#
_entry.id   AF-A0A5D2L6T0-F1
#
_cell.length_a   1.000
_cell.length_b   1.000
_cell.length_c   1.000
_cell.angle_alpha   90.00
_cell.angle_beta   90.00
_cell.angle_gamma   90.00
#
_symmetry.space_group_name_H-M   'P 1'
#
loop_
_entity.id
_entity.type
_entity.pdbx_description
1 polymer ?
#
loop_
_entity_poly.entity_id
_entity_poly.type
_entity_poly.pdbx_seq_one_letter_code
_entity_poly.pdbx_strand_id
1 'polypeptide(L)'
;MVKEIHGKFGSSVNIYEQLSATALRVMMSTLWGDDPSQDLIEFRKRLDEIVITFGAPNVSDFFPILAPFDLQGIESKGKEQVSWFYGVFESMIKNRRNIRDDGKEKENIRKDFMQQLLELHWRGDEKNSLSINEVKALLLDMMVAGTDTVPAAVEWAMTELLCHRDKMTKLVKELDMVVGNQNTVEDSHIPQLVYLDAVIKETLRLHPVAPLLIPRVPSKTTVIGGFTVPKGCRVFINAWVIQRDPELWDDPLRFHPERFLETDINYRSNNFGFIPFGSGRRICVGVSLAEKMMALLLGSLVHSFEWGLSEGTKPSLEDKFGIVLKKTESLVGIPVARLPNLEQYQ
;
A
#
# COMPACT_ATOMS: atom_id res chain seq x y z
N MET A 1 3.13 -14.71 -6.84
CA MET A 1 2.51 -13.92 -7.92
C MET A 1 2.80 -14.46 -9.31
N VAL A 2 3.99 -14.21 -9.90
CA VAL A 2 4.27 -14.54 -11.32
C VAL A 2 4.00 -16.02 -11.61
N LYS A 3 4.53 -16.92 -10.77
CA LYS A 3 4.25 -18.36 -10.84
C LYS A 3 2.77 -18.73 -10.77
N GLU A 4 2.01 -18.10 -9.88
CA GLU A 4 0.58 -18.36 -9.70
C GLU A 4 -0.23 -17.87 -10.91
N ILE A 5 0.17 -16.76 -11.53
CA ILE A 5 -0.43 -16.20 -12.74
C ILE A 5 -0.08 -17.06 -13.97
N HIS A 6 1.17 -17.51 -14.07
CA HIS A 6 1.63 -18.40 -15.14
C HIS A 6 0.83 -19.71 -15.18
N GLY A 7 0.51 -20.28 -14.01
CA GLY A 7 -0.36 -21.46 -13.91
C GLY A 7 -1.81 -21.26 -14.39
N LYS A 8 -2.20 -20.02 -14.71
CA LYS A 8 -3.57 -19.62 -15.11
C LYS A 8 -3.63 -19.09 -16.55
N PHE A 9 -2.67 -19.43 -17.41
CA PHE A 9 -2.65 -18.97 -18.81
C PHE A 9 -3.93 -19.26 -19.58
N GLY A 10 -4.35 -18.25 -20.36
CA GLY A 10 -5.60 -18.29 -21.13
C GLY A 10 -6.87 -18.21 -20.27
N SER A 11 -6.77 -18.15 -18.94
CA SER A 11 -7.89 -17.97 -18.04
C SER A 11 -7.96 -16.56 -17.46
N SER A 12 -9.13 -16.17 -16.99
CA SER A 12 -9.35 -14.87 -16.36
C SER A 12 -8.70 -14.81 -14.97
N VAL A 13 -7.88 -13.79 -14.74
CA VAL A 13 -7.18 -13.54 -13.48
C VAL A 13 -7.64 -12.22 -12.89
N ASN A 14 -8.15 -12.25 -11.65
CA ASN A 14 -8.36 -11.05 -10.85
C ASN A 14 -7.00 -10.50 -10.39
N ILE A 15 -6.59 -9.36 -10.94
CA ILE A 15 -5.27 -8.76 -10.70
C ILE A 15 -5.15 -8.27 -9.25
N TYR A 16 -6.21 -7.68 -8.69
CA TYR A 16 -6.20 -7.20 -7.30
C TYR A 16 -5.95 -8.35 -6.32
N GLU A 17 -6.62 -9.50 -6.49
CA GLU A 17 -6.45 -10.65 -5.60
C GLU A 17 -5.00 -11.16 -5.59
N GLN A 18 -4.35 -11.21 -6.76
CA GLN A 18 -2.95 -11.66 -6.86
C GLN A 18 -1.99 -10.64 -6.20
N LEU A 19 -2.21 -9.35 -6.44
CA LEU A 19 -1.42 -8.27 -5.84
C LEU A 19 -1.60 -8.23 -4.32
N SER A 20 -2.85 -8.34 -3.87
CA SER A 20 -3.29 -8.33 -2.48
C SER A 20 -2.65 -9.47 -1.67
N ALA A 21 -2.74 -10.70 -2.18
CA ALA A 21 -2.11 -11.86 -1.54
C ALA A 21 -0.58 -11.72 -1.49
N THR A 22 0.03 -11.18 -2.55
CA THR A 22 1.47 -10.98 -2.62
C THR A 22 1.94 -9.90 -1.65
N ALA A 23 1.25 -8.76 -1.59
CA ALA A 23 1.54 -7.68 -0.65
C ALA A 23 1.41 -8.15 0.80
N LEU A 24 0.37 -8.94 1.12
CA LEU A 24 0.22 -9.54 2.44
C LEU A 24 1.43 -10.40 2.82
N ARG A 25 1.86 -11.32 1.95
CA ARG A 25 3.04 -12.16 2.19
C ARG A 25 4.32 -11.34 2.37
N VAL A 26 4.51 -10.30 1.56
CA VAL A 26 5.66 -9.38 1.67
C VAL A 26 5.65 -8.65 3.02
N MET A 27 4.49 -8.13 3.42
CA MET A 27 4.35 -7.44 4.71
C MET A 27 4.62 -8.39 5.88
N MET A 28 4.04 -9.59 5.88
CA MET A 28 4.26 -10.57 6.94
C MET A 28 5.74 -10.99 7.03
N SER A 29 6.38 -11.29 5.89
CA SER A 29 7.81 -11.66 5.89
C SER A 29 8.71 -10.50 6.32
N THR A 30 8.36 -9.26 5.95
CA THR A 30 9.11 -8.06 6.37
C THR A 30 8.96 -7.82 7.88
N LEU A 31 7.76 -7.99 8.42
CA LEU A 31 7.48 -7.67 9.80
C LEU A 31 7.95 -8.74 10.78
N TRP A 32 7.85 -10.02 10.44
CA TRP A 32 8.18 -11.12 11.37
C TRP A 32 8.74 -12.40 10.73
N GLY A 33 9.24 -12.32 9.49
CA GLY A 33 10.14 -13.32 8.90
C GLY A 33 9.44 -14.55 8.31
N ASP A 34 8.73 -15.31 9.14
CA ASP A 34 8.11 -16.58 8.76
C ASP A 34 6.61 -16.42 8.52
N ASP A 35 6.13 -17.07 7.46
CA ASP A 35 4.71 -17.20 7.12
C ASP A 35 4.05 -18.04 8.22
N PRO A 36 3.30 -17.43 9.17
CA PRO A 36 2.55 -18.22 10.10
C PRO A 36 1.51 -18.94 9.25
N SER A 37 1.65 -20.25 9.15
CA SER A 37 0.66 -21.20 8.63
C SER A 37 -0.70 -21.15 9.34
N GLN A 38 -0.99 -20.08 10.06
CA GLN A 38 -2.33 -19.58 10.30
C GLN A 38 -2.98 -19.26 8.95
N ASP A 39 -4.27 -19.51 8.86
CA ASP A 39 -5.05 -19.31 7.66
C ASP A 39 -4.90 -17.86 7.14
N LEU A 40 -4.05 -17.67 6.12
CA LEU A 40 -3.82 -16.38 5.45
C LEU A 40 -5.14 -15.75 5.01
N ILE A 41 -6.15 -16.58 4.72
CA ILE A 41 -7.49 -16.14 4.35
C ILE A 41 -8.19 -15.50 5.55
N GLU A 42 -8.13 -16.12 6.72
CA GLU A 42 -8.70 -15.54 7.95
C GLU A 42 -7.96 -14.27 8.36
N PHE A 43 -6.62 -14.28 8.34
CA PHE A 43 -5.83 -13.07 8.66
C PHE A 43 -6.19 -11.92 7.71
N ARG A 44 -6.26 -12.22 6.41
CA ARG A 44 -6.67 -11.26 5.38
C ARG A 44 -8.07 -10.72 5.63
N LYS A 45 -9.02 -11.60 5.88
CA LYS A 45 -10.41 -11.24 6.17
C LYS A 45 -10.48 -10.29 7.38
N ARG A 46 -9.74 -10.57 8.45
CA ARG A 46 -9.68 -9.70 9.64
C ARG A 46 -9.06 -8.33 9.33
N LEU A 47 -8.07 -8.26 8.45
CA LEU A 47 -7.52 -6.99 7.97
C LEU A 47 -8.53 -6.18 7.15
N ASP A 48 -9.28 -6.83 6.26
CA ASP A 48 -10.31 -6.14 5.49
C ASP A 48 -11.42 -5.61 6.44
N GLU A 49 -11.81 -6.41 7.44
CA GLU A 49 -12.81 -6.02 8.44
C GLU A 49 -12.35 -4.84 9.32
N ILE A 50 -11.07 -4.76 9.73
CA ILE A 50 -10.57 -3.65 10.56
C ILE A 50 -10.51 -2.34 9.76
N VAL A 51 -10.10 -2.39 8.49
CA VAL A 51 -10.10 -1.22 7.59
C VAL A 51 -11.52 -0.70 7.37
N ILE A 52 -12.49 -1.59 7.18
CA ILE A 52 -13.90 -1.21 7.06
C ILE A 52 -14.40 -0.54 8.34
N THR A 53 -14.11 -1.12 9.52
CA THR A 53 -14.50 -0.52 10.81
C THR A 53 -13.89 0.86 10.99
N PHE A 54 -12.59 1.04 10.69
CA PHE A 54 -11.90 2.33 10.83
C PHE A 54 -12.40 3.39 9.85
N GLY A 55 -12.85 2.98 8.67
CA GLY A 55 -13.38 3.88 7.64
C GLY A 55 -14.87 4.19 7.79
N ALA A 56 -15.58 3.49 8.68
CA ALA A 56 -17.01 3.63 8.83
C ALA A 56 -17.37 4.97 9.49
N PRO A 57 -18.39 5.69 8.99
CA PRO A 57 -18.89 6.87 9.66
C PRO A 57 -19.50 6.48 11.01
N ASN A 58 -19.04 7.13 12.08
CA ASN A 58 -19.55 6.95 13.43
C ASN A 58 -20.30 8.19 13.89
N VAL A 59 -21.59 8.07 14.19
CA VAL A 59 -22.44 9.16 14.68
C VAL A 59 -21.87 9.78 15.97
N SER A 60 -21.22 8.97 16.80
CA SER A 60 -20.58 9.41 18.03
C SER A 60 -19.38 10.34 17.80
N ASP A 61 -18.76 10.31 16.62
CA ASP A 61 -17.70 11.27 16.25
C ASP A 61 -18.25 12.68 16.02
N PHE A 62 -19.51 12.79 15.58
CA PHE A 62 -20.18 14.07 15.32
C PHE A 62 -20.95 14.57 16.53
N PHE A 63 -21.49 13.64 17.33
CA PHE A 63 -22.29 13.94 18.52
C PHE A 63 -21.68 13.24 19.74
N PRO A 64 -20.70 13.87 20.42
CA PRO A 64 -19.97 13.24 21.54
C PRO A 64 -20.85 12.75 22.69
N ILE A 65 -22.03 13.33 22.88
CA ILE A 65 -23.02 12.88 23.88
C ILE A 65 -23.50 11.44 23.62
N LEU A 66 -23.40 10.96 22.37
CA LEU A 66 -23.78 9.61 21.98
C LEU A 66 -22.67 8.58 22.16
N ALA A 67 -21.42 9.02 22.40
CA ALA A 67 -20.26 8.14 22.47
C ALA A 67 -20.40 6.99 23.48
N PRO A 68 -20.90 7.20 24.72
CA PRO A 68 -21.04 6.12 25.69
C PRO A 68 -22.00 4.99 25.29
N PHE A 69 -22.88 5.22 24.30
CA PHE A 69 -23.88 4.23 23.90
C PHE A 69 -23.42 3.32 22.76
N ASP A 70 -22.34 3.66 22.06
CA ASP A 70 -21.82 2.90 20.91
C ASP A 70 -22.96 2.44 19.96
N LEU A 71 -23.82 3.38 19.54
CA LEU A 71 -25.10 3.08 18.86
C LEU A 71 -24.95 2.21 17.59
N GLN A 72 -23.79 2.26 16.95
CA GLN A 72 -23.47 1.51 15.74
C GLN A 72 -22.57 0.28 16.01
N GLY A 73 -22.15 0.06 17.27
CA GLY A 73 -21.24 -1.02 17.66
C GLY A 73 -19.82 -0.89 17.11
N ILE A 74 -19.44 0.26 16.55
CA ILE A 74 -18.16 0.48 15.86
C ILE A 74 -17.00 0.41 16.86
N GLU A 75 -17.16 1.02 18.04
CA GLU A 75 -16.09 1.02 19.05
C GLU A 75 -15.87 -0.39 19.61
N SER A 76 -16.96 -1.07 19.97
CA SER A 76 -16.93 -2.45 20.47
C SER A 76 -16.30 -3.40 19.46
N LYS A 77 -16.71 -3.31 18.18
CA LYS A 77 -16.15 -4.11 17.09
C LYS A 77 -14.67 -3.81 16.87
N GLY A 78 -14.27 -2.54 16.90
CA GLY A 78 -12.87 -2.13 16.78
C GLY A 78 -12.00 -2.72 17.90
N LYS A 79 -12.48 -2.70 19.15
CA LYS A 79 -11.79 -3.31 20.29
C LYS A 79 -11.63 -4.82 20.14
N GLU A 80 -12.68 -5.52 19.70
CA GLU A 80 -12.63 -6.96 19.42
C GLU A 80 -11.56 -7.29 18.37
N GLN A 81 -11.59 -6.56 17.24
CA GLN A 81 -10.64 -6.75 16.14
C GLN A 81 -9.19 -6.50 16.58
N VAL A 82 -8.92 -5.38 17.28
CA VAL A 82 -7.58 -5.08 17.81
C VAL A 82 -7.12 -6.15 18.80
N SER A 83 -8.01 -6.62 19.68
CA SER A 83 -7.69 -7.66 20.65
C SER A 83 -7.27 -8.98 19.98
N TRP A 84 -7.91 -9.33 18.86
CA TRP A 84 -7.53 -10.54 18.11
C TRP A 84 -6.09 -10.44 17.58
N PHE A 85 -5.75 -9.35 16.87
CA PHE A 85 -4.40 -9.13 16.37
C PHE A 85 -3.36 -9.07 17.49
N TYR A 86 -3.70 -8.42 18.61
CA TYR A 86 -2.80 -8.34 19.75
C TYR A 86 -2.56 -9.72 20.38
N GLY A 87 -3.55 -10.62 20.37
CA GLY A 87 -3.38 -12.01 20.78
C GLY A 87 -2.41 -12.79 19.87
N VAL A 88 -2.52 -12.59 18.55
CA VAL A 88 -1.59 -13.18 17.57
C VAL A 88 -0.16 -12.69 17.81
N PHE A 89 0.04 -11.38 17.93
CA PHE A 89 1.36 -10.80 18.17
C PHE A 89 1.94 -11.19 19.53
N GLU A 90 1.10 -11.27 20.57
CA GLU A 90 1.54 -11.73 21.89
C GLU A 90 2.10 -13.15 21.84
N SER A 91 1.45 -14.05 21.09
CA SER A 91 1.95 -15.41 20.87
C SER A 91 3.31 -15.42 20.17
N MET A 92 3.47 -14.63 19.11
CA MET A 92 4.73 -14.50 18.37
C MET A 92 5.85 -13.93 19.25
N ILE A 93 5.56 -12.91 20.05
CA ILE A 93 6.54 -12.27 20.93
C ILE A 93 6.97 -13.22 22.05
N LYS A 94 6.03 -13.98 22.66
CA LYS A 94 6.36 -15.02 23.64
C LYS A 94 7.29 -16.08 23.08
N ASN A 95 7.04 -16.56 21.86
CA ASN A 95 7.92 -17.52 21.20
C ASN A 95 9.34 -16.98 21.03
N ARG A 96 9.50 -15.72 20.61
CA ARG A 96 10.81 -15.09 20.47
C ARG A 96 11.53 -14.88 21.80
N ARG A 97 10.80 -14.51 22.85
CA ARG A 97 11.34 -14.38 24.20
C ARG A 97 11.90 -15.72 24.71
N ASN A 98 11.15 -16.81 24.54
CA ASN A 98 11.61 -18.13 24.95
C ASN A 98 12.90 -18.56 24.22
N ILE A 99 12.99 -18.30 22.91
CA ILE A 99 14.21 -18.60 22.12
C ILE A 99 15.42 -17.82 22.64
N ARG A 100 15.22 -16.56 23.03
CA ARG A 100 16.26 -15.72 23.63
C ARG A 100 16.69 -16.22 25.01
N ASP A 101 15.74 -16.49 25.88
CA ASP A 101 16.01 -16.94 27.26
C ASP A 101 16.71 -18.31 27.30
N ASP A 102 16.46 -19.18 26.30
CA ASP A 102 17.15 -20.46 26.09
C ASP A 102 18.64 -20.34 25.68
N GLY A 103 19.18 -19.13 25.50
CA GLY A 103 20.58 -18.90 25.13
C GLY A 103 20.95 -19.36 23.71
N LYS A 104 19.94 -19.63 22.86
CA LYS A 104 20.12 -20.01 21.43
C LYS A 104 20.45 -18.82 20.53
N GLU A 105 20.76 -17.66 21.12
CA GLU A 105 21.01 -16.37 20.43
C GLU A 105 22.20 -16.36 19.44
N LYS A 106 22.99 -17.44 19.31
CA LYS A 106 24.26 -17.35 18.57
C LYS A 106 24.21 -17.54 17.07
N GLU A 107 23.19 -18.16 16.47
CA GLU A 107 23.12 -18.27 15.00
C GLU A 107 21.65 -18.23 14.52
N ASN A 108 21.27 -17.25 13.67
CA ASN A 108 20.03 -17.19 12.88
C ASN A 108 18.71 -16.60 13.44
N ILE A 109 18.67 -15.68 14.42
CA ILE A 109 17.45 -14.84 14.55
C ILE A 109 17.42 -13.81 13.42
N ARG A 110 16.47 -13.96 12.49
CA ARG A 110 16.24 -13.01 11.39
C ARG A 110 15.97 -11.63 11.98
N LYS A 111 16.73 -10.62 11.54
CA LYS A 111 16.57 -9.21 11.96
C LYS A 111 15.38 -8.53 11.28
N ASP A 112 14.20 -9.13 11.41
CA ASP A 112 12.95 -8.54 10.92
C ASP A 112 12.51 -7.35 11.80
N PHE A 113 11.42 -6.69 11.39
CA PHE A 113 10.95 -5.49 12.07
C PHE A 113 10.53 -5.76 13.52
N MET A 114 9.80 -6.85 13.78
CA MET A 114 9.41 -7.25 15.13
C MET A 114 10.63 -7.45 16.02
N GLN A 115 11.69 -8.10 15.52
CA GLN A 115 12.92 -8.30 16.27
C GLN A 115 13.55 -6.96 16.66
N GLN A 116 13.62 -6.01 15.72
CA GLN A 116 14.19 -4.68 15.98
C GLN A 116 13.38 -3.91 17.02
N LEU A 117 12.04 -3.98 16.97
CA LEU A 117 11.17 -3.35 17.98
C LEU A 117 11.35 -3.99 19.36
N LEU A 118 11.50 -5.32 19.43
CA LEU A 118 11.75 -6.04 20.68
C LEU A 118 13.12 -5.71 21.27
N GLU A 119 14.16 -5.54 20.44
CA GLU A 119 15.46 -5.09 20.91
C GLU A 119 15.38 -3.68 21.53
N LEU A 120 14.61 -2.76 20.95
CA LEU A 120 14.36 -1.44 21.54
C LEU A 120 13.61 -1.53 22.87
N HIS A 121 12.62 -2.43 22.96
CA HIS A 121 11.91 -2.70 24.22
C HIS A 121 12.87 -3.24 25.29
N TRP A 122 13.73 -4.21 24.94
CA TRP A 122 14.62 -4.88 25.90
C TRP A 122 15.83 -4.05 26.34
N ARG A 123 16.26 -3.04 25.56
CA ARG A 123 17.37 -2.16 25.94
C ARG A 123 17.08 -1.33 27.20
N GLY A 124 15.82 -1.09 27.54
CA GLY A 124 15.43 -0.51 28.83
C GLY A 124 15.85 0.94 29.09
N ASP A 125 16.24 1.71 28.07
CA ASP A 125 16.45 3.17 28.20
C ASP A 125 15.08 3.84 28.36
N GLU A 126 14.79 4.42 29.54
CA GLU A 126 13.49 5.05 29.86
C GLU A 126 13.04 6.11 28.84
N LYS A 127 13.97 6.74 28.11
CA LYS A 127 13.64 7.77 27.11
C LYS A 127 13.31 7.22 25.73
N ASN A 128 13.76 6.01 25.39
CA ASN A 128 13.71 5.47 24.03
C ASN A 128 13.14 4.04 23.95
N SER A 129 12.77 3.45 25.08
CA SER A 129 12.19 2.11 25.13
C SER A 129 10.71 2.15 24.72
N LEU A 130 10.31 1.15 23.94
CA LEU A 130 8.92 0.92 23.57
C LEU A 130 8.29 -0.01 24.61
N SER A 131 7.04 0.23 24.99
CA SER A 131 6.23 -0.75 25.70
C SER A 131 5.81 -1.88 24.76
N ILE A 132 5.47 -3.04 25.33
CA ILE A 132 4.97 -4.18 24.55
C ILE A 132 3.69 -3.84 23.76
N ASN A 133 2.85 -2.94 24.30
CA ASN A 133 1.64 -2.48 23.63
C ASN A 133 1.96 -1.57 22.44
N GLU A 134 2.99 -0.73 22.54
CA GLU A 134 3.47 0.09 21.41
C GLU A 134 4.08 -0.80 20.31
N VAL A 135 4.82 -1.85 20.68
CA VAL A 135 5.31 -2.84 19.70
C VAL A 135 4.15 -3.47 18.94
N LYS A 136 3.12 -3.97 19.64
CA LYS A 136 1.92 -4.56 19.01
C LYS A 136 1.14 -3.56 18.15
N ALA A 137 1.01 -2.32 18.62
CA ALA A 137 0.35 -1.25 17.86
C ALA A 137 1.09 -0.94 16.55
N LEU A 138 2.42 -0.79 16.60
CA LEU A 138 3.24 -0.52 15.42
C LEU A 138 3.16 -1.67 14.39
N LEU A 139 3.13 -2.92 14.84
CA LEU A 139 2.96 -4.07 13.95
C LEU A 139 1.59 -4.05 13.26
N LEU A 140 0.52 -3.73 14.00
CA LEU A 140 -0.83 -3.61 13.43
C LEU A 140 -0.90 -2.45 12.42
N ASP A 141 -0.37 -1.27 12.78
CA ASP A 141 -0.35 -0.10 11.92
C ASP A 141 0.38 -0.37 10.60
N MET A 142 1.54 -1.03 10.66
CA MET A 142 2.29 -1.38 9.45
C MET A 142 1.51 -2.37 8.57
N MET A 143 0.86 -3.39 9.15
CA MET A 143 0.04 -4.34 8.40
C MET A 143 -1.15 -3.66 7.72
N VAL A 144 -1.91 -2.86 8.46
CA VAL A 144 -3.10 -2.17 7.94
C VAL A 144 -2.71 -1.21 6.82
N ALA A 145 -1.63 -0.45 7.01
CA ALA A 145 -1.19 0.53 6.02
C ALA A 145 -0.55 -0.11 4.76
N GLY A 146 0.20 -1.19 4.91
CA GLY A 146 0.98 -1.78 3.82
C GLY A 146 0.23 -2.79 2.95
N THR A 147 -0.88 -3.37 3.45
CA THR A 147 -1.52 -4.53 2.79
C THR A 147 -2.44 -4.15 1.64
N ASP A 148 -3.13 -3.01 1.71
CA ASP A 148 -4.15 -2.62 0.72
C ASP A 148 -3.73 -1.49 -0.22
N THR A 149 -2.82 -0.64 0.23
CA THR A 149 -2.45 0.61 -0.45
C THR A 149 -1.70 0.34 -1.76
N VAL A 150 -0.67 -0.50 -1.69
CA VAL A 150 0.16 -0.86 -2.86
C VAL A 150 -0.65 -1.65 -3.89
N PRO A 151 -1.40 -2.72 -3.53
CA PRO A 151 -2.25 -3.42 -4.51
C PRO A 151 -3.25 -2.52 -5.23
N ALA A 152 -3.90 -1.60 -4.52
CA ALA A 152 -4.83 -0.66 -5.13
C ALA A 152 -4.13 0.26 -6.14
N ALA A 153 -2.95 0.81 -5.80
CA ALA A 153 -2.17 1.63 -6.71
C ALA A 153 -1.73 0.85 -7.97
N VAL A 154 -1.23 -0.38 -7.81
CA VAL A 154 -0.77 -1.20 -8.93
C VAL A 154 -1.94 -1.67 -9.80
N GLU A 155 -3.10 -1.97 -9.23
CA GLU A 155 -4.31 -2.29 -9.99
C GLU A 155 -4.78 -1.11 -10.84
N TRP A 156 -4.76 0.11 -10.29
CA TRP A 156 -5.03 1.34 -11.05
C TRP A 156 -4.00 1.55 -12.16
N ALA A 157 -2.71 1.33 -11.91
CA ALA A 157 -1.68 1.46 -12.93
C ALA A 157 -1.90 0.46 -14.08
N MET A 158 -2.20 -0.81 -13.75
CA MET A 158 -2.54 -1.82 -14.75
C MET A 158 -3.80 -1.45 -15.54
N THR A 159 -4.82 -0.91 -14.86
CA THR A 159 -6.05 -0.42 -15.51
C THR A 159 -5.71 0.65 -16.54
N GLU A 160 -4.95 1.67 -16.14
CA GLU A 160 -4.59 2.79 -17.01
C GLU A 160 -3.75 2.35 -18.20
N LEU A 161 -2.78 1.46 -17.99
CA LEU A 161 -1.96 0.91 -19.08
C LEU A 161 -2.79 0.07 -20.08
N LEU A 162 -3.80 -0.67 -19.60
CA LEU A 162 -4.68 -1.44 -20.48
C LEU A 162 -5.64 -0.56 -21.28
N CYS A 163 -6.05 0.58 -20.71
CA CYS A 163 -6.80 1.63 -21.42
C CYS A 163 -5.92 2.42 -22.40
N HIS A 164 -4.61 2.53 -22.15
CA HIS A 164 -3.67 3.33 -22.93
C HIS A 164 -2.52 2.46 -23.48
N ARG A 165 -2.80 1.72 -24.55
CA ARG A 165 -1.87 0.74 -25.12
C ARG A 165 -0.55 1.33 -25.59
N ASP A 166 -0.52 2.58 -26.04
CA ASP A 166 0.71 3.30 -26.39
C ASP A 166 1.65 3.44 -25.17
N LYS A 167 1.07 3.72 -23.99
CA LYS A 167 1.81 3.82 -22.73
C LYS A 167 2.31 2.45 -22.27
N MET A 168 1.47 1.41 -22.39
CA MET A 168 1.87 0.03 -22.14
C MET A 168 3.06 -0.38 -23.03
N THR A 169 2.99 -0.15 -24.33
CA THR A 169 4.09 -0.50 -25.26
C THR A 169 5.39 0.22 -24.90
N LYS A 170 5.33 1.47 -24.47
CA LYS A 170 6.52 2.22 -24.05
C LYS A 170 7.14 1.64 -22.77
N LEU A 171 6.32 1.26 -21.79
CA LEU A 171 6.79 0.60 -20.57
C LEU A 171 7.41 -0.78 -20.87
N VAL A 172 6.78 -1.56 -21.74
CA VAL A 172 7.31 -2.85 -22.20
C VAL A 172 8.71 -2.69 -22.79
N LYS A 173 8.91 -1.68 -23.66
CA LYS A 173 10.22 -1.40 -24.27
C LYS A 173 11.29 -1.03 -23.24
N GLU A 174 10.96 -0.24 -22.23
CA GLU A 174 11.89 0.08 -21.15
C GLU A 174 12.28 -1.19 -20.38
N LEU A 175 11.30 -2.01 -19.99
CA LEU A 175 11.55 -3.25 -19.27
C LEU A 175 12.41 -4.23 -20.09
N ASP A 176 12.14 -4.36 -21.40
CA ASP A 176 12.95 -5.20 -22.29
C ASP A 176 14.40 -4.68 -22.42
N MET A 177 14.61 -3.37 -22.41
CA MET A 177 15.93 -2.75 -22.52
C MET A 177 16.75 -2.87 -21.22
N VAL A 178 16.11 -2.67 -20.07
CA VAL A 178 16.79 -2.61 -18.76
C VAL A 178 16.94 -4.00 -18.14
N VAL A 179 15.89 -4.82 -18.19
CA VAL A 179 15.85 -6.14 -17.55
C VAL A 179 16.27 -7.23 -18.54
N GLY A 180 15.92 -7.07 -19.82
CA GLY A 180 16.11 -8.11 -20.84
C GLY A 180 15.06 -9.22 -20.76
N ASN A 181 15.16 -10.19 -21.67
CA ASN A 181 14.20 -11.30 -21.76
C ASN A 181 14.64 -12.59 -21.04
N GLN A 182 15.84 -12.62 -20.47
CA GLN A 182 16.39 -13.77 -19.74
C GLN A 182 16.39 -13.60 -18.21
N ASN A 183 16.05 -12.42 -17.71
CA ASN A 183 16.06 -12.10 -16.28
C ASN A 183 14.66 -11.82 -15.76
N THR A 184 14.53 -11.67 -14.45
CA THR A 184 13.32 -11.17 -13.78
C THR A 184 13.55 -9.75 -13.28
N VAL A 185 12.46 -9.03 -12.98
CA VAL A 185 12.56 -7.70 -12.38
C VAL A 185 13.09 -7.82 -10.95
N GLU A 186 14.08 -7.00 -10.62
CA GLU A 186 14.80 -7.03 -9.34
C GLU A 186 15.02 -5.60 -8.83
N ASP A 187 15.28 -5.47 -7.53
CA ASP A 187 15.57 -4.18 -6.87
C ASP A 187 16.68 -3.38 -7.57
N SER A 188 17.68 -4.06 -8.12
CA SER A 188 18.83 -3.48 -8.81
C SER A 188 18.45 -2.75 -10.11
N HIS A 189 17.34 -3.16 -10.74
CA HIS A 189 16.84 -2.56 -11.98
C HIS A 189 16.07 -1.26 -11.73
N ILE A 190 15.42 -1.11 -10.57
CA ILE A 190 14.49 0.00 -10.26
C ILE A 190 15.05 1.39 -10.60
N PRO A 191 16.31 1.75 -10.24
CA PRO A 191 16.83 3.09 -10.54
C PRO A 191 16.91 3.44 -12.03
N GLN A 192 16.87 2.44 -12.91
CA GLN A 192 16.93 2.60 -14.38
C GLN A 192 15.54 2.58 -15.04
N LEU A 193 14.49 2.19 -14.31
CA LEU A 193 13.12 2.08 -14.80
C LEU A 193 12.37 3.42 -14.65
N VAL A 194 12.86 4.44 -15.37
CA VAL A 194 12.40 5.83 -15.23
C VAL A 194 10.95 6.01 -15.71
N TYR A 195 10.56 5.35 -16.80
CA TYR A 195 9.20 5.41 -17.32
C TYR A 195 8.22 4.59 -16.47
N LEU A 196 8.64 3.47 -15.88
CA LEU A 196 7.86 2.76 -14.86
C LEU A 196 7.54 3.65 -13.66
N ASP A 197 8.53 4.37 -13.13
CA ASP A 197 8.30 5.33 -12.04
C ASP A 197 7.36 6.46 -12.47
N ALA A 198 7.52 6.97 -13.69
CA ALA A 198 6.61 7.98 -14.25
C ALA A 198 5.15 7.49 -14.37
N VAL A 199 4.96 6.22 -14.77
CA VAL A 199 3.64 5.56 -14.79
C VAL A 199 3.04 5.45 -13.40
N ILE A 200 3.83 5.06 -12.39
CA ILE A 200 3.38 4.95 -11.00
C ILE A 200 3.02 6.34 -10.45
N LYS A 201 3.84 7.36 -10.70
CA LYS A 201 3.56 8.74 -10.29
C LYS A 201 2.27 9.28 -10.91
N GLU A 202 2.07 9.10 -12.21
CA GLU A 202 0.84 9.54 -12.87
C GLU A 202 -0.38 8.77 -12.39
N THR A 203 -0.21 7.47 -12.10
CA THR A 203 -1.26 6.67 -11.47
C THR A 203 -1.61 7.22 -10.10
N LEU A 204 -0.64 7.55 -9.25
CA LEU A 204 -0.91 8.09 -7.91
C LEU A 204 -1.44 9.53 -7.93
N ARG A 205 -1.15 10.29 -9.00
CA ARG A 205 -1.71 11.63 -9.22
C ARG A 205 -3.21 11.53 -9.51
N LEU A 206 -3.58 10.68 -10.47
CA LEU A 206 -4.98 10.46 -10.85
C LEU A 206 -5.70 9.62 -9.79
N HIS A 207 -5.12 8.56 -9.26
CA HIS A 207 -5.79 7.64 -8.35
C HIS A 207 -5.09 7.65 -6.99
N PRO A 208 -5.18 8.76 -6.21
CA PRO A 208 -4.56 8.82 -4.91
C PRO A 208 -5.21 7.81 -3.98
N VAL A 209 -4.39 6.87 -3.49
CA VAL A 209 -4.81 5.78 -2.62
C VAL A 209 -5.57 6.28 -1.40
N ALA A 210 -5.16 7.42 -0.81
CA ALA A 210 -5.87 8.09 0.28
C ALA A 210 -6.34 9.49 -0.19
N PRO A 211 -7.54 9.63 -0.79
CA PRO A 211 -7.95 10.85 -1.50
C PRO A 211 -8.12 12.06 -0.58
N LEU A 212 -8.41 11.85 0.71
CA LEU A 212 -8.51 12.88 1.74
C LEU A 212 -7.32 12.88 2.74
N LEU A 213 -6.31 12.06 2.46
CA LEU A 213 -5.24 11.70 3.39
C LEU A 213 -5.78 11.25 4.77
N ILE A 214 -4.89 11.08 5.74
CA ILE A 214 -5.30 10.85 7.14
C ILE A 214 -5.58 12.21 7.81
N PRO A 215 -6.73 12.38 8.50
CA PRO A 215 -7.12 13.65 9.11
C PRO A 215 -6.06 14.21 10.05
N ARG A 216 -5.91 15.55 10.04
CA ARG A 216 -5.01 16.27 10.93
C ARG A 216 -5.82 17.00 12.00
N VAL A 217 -5.23 17.15 13.18
CA VAL A 217 -5.82 17.91 14.29
C VAL A 217 -4.79 18.90 14.81
N PRO A 218 -5.05 20.21 14.76
CA PRO A 218 -4.10 21.21 15.22
C PRO A 218 -4.03 21.21 16.76
N SER A 219 -2.81 21.20 17.28
CA SER A 219 -2.55 21.22 18.73
C SER A 219 -2.80 22.57 19.39
N LYS A 220 -2.92 23.64 18.59
CA LYS A 220 -3.25 25.01 18.99
C LYS A 220 -4.09 25.68 17.91
N THR A 221 -4.90 26.66 18.30
CA THR A 221 -5.60 27.53 17.33
C THR A 221 -4.57 28.23 16.46
N THR A 222 -4.81 28.25 15.15
CA THR A 222 -3.87 28.78 14.15
C THR A 222 -4.63 29.50 13.04
N VAL A 223 -3.91 30.16 12.13
CA VAL A 223 -4.47 30.79 10.93
C VAL A 223 -3.96 30.05 9.69
N ILE A 224 -4.86 29.71 8.77
CA ILE A 224 -4.55 29.09 7.47
C ILE A 224 -5.27 29.89 6.38
N GLY A 225 -4.55 30.44 5.41
CA GLY A 225 -5.15 31.22 4.32
C GLY A 225 -5.97 32.43 4.78
N GLY A 226 -5.62 33.03 5.92
CA GLY A 226 -6.37 34.13 6.55
C GLY A 226 -7.54 33.71 7.44
N PHE A 227 -7.87 32.41 7.50
CA PHE A 227 -8.96 31.88 8.33
C PHE A 227 -8.45 31.28 9.63
N THR A 228 -9.15 31.58 10.74
CA THR A 228 -8.87 30.98 12.05
C THR A 228 -9.35 29.53 12.09
N VAL A 229 -8.41 28.62 12.35
CA VAL A 229 -8.66 27.18 12.56
C VAL A 229 -8.50 26.86 14.04
N PRO A 230 -9.59 26.52 14.75
CA PRO A 230 -9.54 26.22 16.18
C PRO A 230 -8.70 24.98 16.51
N LYS A 231 -8.05 25.00 17.68
CA LYS A 231 -7.46 23.79 18.30
C LYS A 231 -8.49 22.66 18.34
N GLY A 232 -8.07 21.44 17.99
CA GLY A 232 -8.94 20.25 18.07
C GLY A 232 -9.85 20.03 16.86
N CYS A 233 -9.92 20.97 15.91
CA CYS A 233 -10.69 20.79 14.68
C CYS A 233 -10.09 19.68 13.80
N ARG A 234 -10.92 18.80 13.21
CA ARG A 234 -10.46 17.83 12.20
C ARG A 234 -10.28 18.53 10.86
N VAL A 235 -9.08 18.43 10.28
CA VAL A 235 -8.70 19.01 8.99
C VAL A 235 -8.42 17.88 8.00
N PHE A 236 -9.14 17.89 6.88
CA PHE A 236 -8.93 16.97 5.77
C PHE A 236 -8.17 17.69 4.65
N ILE A 237 -7.21 17.00 4.02
CA ILE A 237 -6.45 17.53 2.89
C ILE A 237 -6.92 16.76 1.67
N ASN A 238 -7.60 17.44 0.75
CA ASN A 238 -8.18 16.81 -0.43
C ASN A 238 -7.13 16.64 -1.53
N ALA A 239 -6.29 15.60 -1.40
CA ALA A 239 -5.28 15.25 -2.38
C ALA A 239 -5.91 14.94 -3.75
N TRP A 240 -7.12 14.36 -3.78
CA TRP A 240 -7.84 14.05 -5.02
C TRP A 240 -8.13 15.30 -5.86
N VAL A 241 -8.57 16.40 -5.23
CA VAL A 241 -8.79 17.69 -5.91
C VAL A 241 -7.47 18.36 -6.28
N ILE A 242 -6.52 18.46 -5.33
CA ILE A 242 -5.24 19.14 -5.55
C ILE A 242 -4.49 18.54 -6.75
N GLN A 243 -4.46 17.21 -6.84
CA GLN A 243 -3.74 16.50 -7.90
C GLN A 243 -4.47 16.52 -9.26
N ARG A 244 -5.67 17.11 -9.33
CA ARG A 244 -6.48 17.33 -10.54
C ARG A 244 -6.72 18.80 -10.84
N ASP A 245 -6.07 19.70 -10.11
CA ASP A 245 -6.27 21.13 -10.28
C ASP A 245 -5.72 21.57 -11.64
N PRO A 246 -6.55 22.14 -12.55
CA PRO A 246 -6.08 22.63 -13.84
C PRO A 246 -5.13 23.83 -13.74
N GLU A 247 -5.05 24.51 -12.58
CA GLU A 247 -4.04 25.55 -12.34
C GLU A 247 -2.65 24.95 -12.05
N LEU A 248 -2.58 23.68 -11.63
CA LEU A 248 -1.35 22.98 -11.28
C LEU A 248 -0.93 21.95 -12.34
N TRP A 249 -1.87 21.43 -13.10
CA TRP A 249 -1.66 20.31 -14.03
C TRP A 249 -2.31 20.55 -15.38
N ASP A 250 -1.50 20.54 -16.43
CA ASP A 250 -2.00 20.56 -17.81
C ASP A 250 -2.77 19.28 -18.13
N ASP A 251 -4.00 19.44 -18.65
CA ASP A 251 -4.93 18.35 -18.96
C ASP A 251 -5.06 17.36 -17.78
N PRO A 252 -5.59 17.83 -16.63
CA PRO A 252 -5.42 17.16 -15.34
C PRO A 252 -6.12 15.80 -15.27
N LEU A 253 -7.08 15.53 -16.15
CA LEU A 253 -7.82 14.27 -16.17
C LEU A 253 -7.21 13.22 -17.12
N ARG A 254 -6.25 13.61 -17.96
CA ARG A 254 -5.60 12.70 -18.89
C ARG A 254 -4.46 11.95 -18.20
N PHE A 255 -4.42 10.63 -18.43
CA PHE A 255 -3.28 9.79 -18.05
C PHE A 255 -2.09 10.07 -18.98
N HIS A 256 -1.12 10.83 -18.49
CA HIS A 256 0.06 11.25 -19.25
C HIS A 256 1.36 11.08 -18.43
N PRO A 257 1.90 9.85 -18.33
CA PRO A 257 3.13 9.57 -17.58
C PRO A 257 4.33 10.44 -17.98
N GLU A 258 4.42 10.85 -19.25
CA GLU A 258 5.52 11.68 -19.74
C GLU A 258 5.72 12.99 -18.96
N ARG A 259 4.68 13.50 -18.28
CA ARG A 259 4.79 14.71 -17.45
C ARG A 259 5.77 14.55 -16.28
N PHE A 260 6.18 13.33 -15.93
CA PHE A 260 7.14 13.07 -14.85
C PHE A 260 8.57 12.79 -15.32
N LEU A 261 8.83 12.65 -16.62
CA LEU A 261 10.15 12.25 -17.14
C LEU A 261 11.23 13.33 -17.00
N GLU A 262 10.85 14.59 -17.10
CA GLU A 262 11.78 15.74 -17.06
C GLU A 262 11.43 16.67 -15.90
N THR A 263 11.06 16.09 -14.75
CA THR A 263 10.69 16.85 -13.54
C THR A 263 11.48 16.38 -12.33
N ASP A 264 11.65 17.26 -11.35
CA ASP A 264 12.21 16.94 -10.03
C ASP A 264 11.14 16.42 -9.05
N ILE A 265 9.89 16.30 -9.51
CA ILE A 265 8.76 15.84 -8.70
C ILE A 265 9.01 14.39 -8.27
N ASN A 266 9.06 14.20 -6.96
CA ASN A 266 9.21 12.91 -6.32
C ASN A 266 8.28 12.77 -5.10
N TYR A 267 8.14 11.56 -4.58
CA TYR A 267 7.21 11.22 -3.49
C TYR A 267 7.46 11.98 -2.17
N ARG A 268 8.61 12.64 -2.04
CA ARG A 268 9.01 13.44 -0.86
C ARG A 268 9.33 14.89 -1.21
N SER A 269 9.08 15.31 -2.45
CA SER A 269 9.37 16.66 -2.89
C SER A 269 8.48 17.66 -2.15
N ASN A 270 8.94 18.90 -2.04
CA ASN A 270 8.12 20.00 -1.54
C ASN A 270 7.17 20.55 -2.63
N ASN A 271 6.82 19.75 -3.63
CA ASN A 271 5.82 20.11 -4.63
C ASN A 271 4.43 19.72 -4.11
N PHE A 272 3.68 20.71 -3.61
CA PHE A 272 2.37 20.48 -3.01
C PHE A 272 1.25 20.18 -4.02
N GLY A 273 1.52 20.25 -5.32
CA GLY A 273 0.60 19.76 -6.36
C GLY A 273 0.58 18.23 -6.48
N PHE A 274 1.60 17.54 -5.95
CA PHE A 274 1.72 16.07 -5.94
C PHE A 274 2.01 15.56 -4.52
N ILE A 275 0.99 15.06 -3.82
CA ILE A 275 1.10 14.67 -2.41
C ILE A 275 0.51 13.27 -2.12
N PRO A 276 0.84 12.23 -2.92
CA PRO A 276 0.20 10.91 -2.80
C PRO A 276 0.49 10.21 -1.47
N PHE A 277 1.55 10.62 -0.77
CA PHE A 277 1.94 10.11 0.55
C PHE A 277 1.78 11.16 1.68
N GLY A 278 1.10 12.28 1.38
CA GLY A 278 1.05 13.45 2.24
C GLY A 278 2.39 14.17 2.35
N SER A 279 2.52 15.04 3.35
CA SER A 279 3.73 15.82 3.60
C SER A 279 3.91 16.19 5.09
N GLY A 280 5.08 16.73 5.41
CA GLY A 280 5.48 17.23 6.73
C GLY A 280 5.70 16.12 7.76
N ARG A 281 5.48 16.44 9.05
CA ARG A 281 5.79 15.55 10.19
C ARG A 281 5.07 14.20 10.18
N ARG A 282 4.01 14.05 9.38
CA ARG A 282 3.19 12.83 9.26
C ARG A 282 3.11 12.38 7.80
N ILE A 283 4.16 12.64 7.02
CA ILE A 283 4.36 11.98 5.73
C ILE A 283 4.41 10.46 5.96
N CYS A 284 3.90 9.68 5.00
CA CYS A 284 3.91 8.23 5.10
C CYS A 284 5.32 7.71 5.42
N VAL A 285 5.44 6.86 6.46
CA VAL A 285 6.73 6.24 6.81
C VAL A 285 7.12 5.14 5.80
N GLY A 286 6.13 4.56 5.13
CA GLY A 286 6.30 3.45 4.18
C GLY A 286 6.66 3.86 2.76
N VAL A 287 6.96 5.13 2.45
CA VAL A 287 7.20 5.60 1.07
C VAL A 287 8.26 4.75 0.35
N SER A 288 9.41 4.48 0.98
CA SER A 288 10.48 3.70 0.33
C SER A 288 10.07 2.25 0.06
N LEU A 289 9.27 1.66 0.95
CA LEU A 289 8.78 0.29 0.78
C LEU A 289 7.72 0.24 -0.31
N ALA A 290 6.77 1.17 -0.29
CA ALA A 290 5.71 1.27 -1.28
C ALA A 290 6.26 1.52 -2.68
N GLU A 291 7.22 2.43 -2.83
CA GLU A 291 7.90 2.72 -4.11
C GLU A 291 8.52 1.45 -4.72
N LYS A 292 9.30 0.71 -3.92
CA LYS A 292 9.88 -0.57 -4.36
C LYS A 292 8.82 -1.61 -4.69
N MET A 293 7.85 -1.80 -3.81
CA MET A 293 6.79 -2.80 -4.02
C MET A 293 5.97 -2.49 -5.28
N MET A 294 5.58 -1.23 -5.50
CA MET A 294 4.85 -0.84 -6.71
C MET A 294 5.68 -1.09 -7.96
N ALA A 295 6.96 -0.72 -7.97
CA ALA A 295 7.86 -0.96 -9.10
C ALA A 295 8.05 -2.46 -9.38
N LEU A 296 8.33 -3.27 -8.35
CA LEU A 296 8.50 -4.71 -8.51
C LEU A 296 7.22 -5.40 -8.97
N LEU A 297 6.06 -5.07 -8.38
CA LEU A 297 4.79 -5.70 -8.71
C LEU A 297 4.33 -5.32 -10.11
N LEU A 298 4.28 -4.01 -10.42
CA LEU A 298 3.87 -3.54 -11.74
C LEU A 298 4.87 -3.97 -12.82
N GLY A 299 6.17 -3.80 -12.54
CA GLY A 299 7.25 -4.21 -13.42
C GLY A 299 7.17 -5.69 -13.74
N SER A 300 6.99 -6.56 -12.73
CA SER A 300 6.87 -8.01 -12.95
C SER A 300 5.61 -8.38 -13.74
N LEU A 301 4.45 -7.78 -13.43
CA LEU A 301 3.22 -8.05 -14.18
C LEU A 301 3.35 -7.69 -15.65
N VAL A 302 3.90 -6.51 -15.94
CA VAL A 302 4.07 -6.05 -17.31
C VAL A 302 5.18 -6.83 -18.00
N HIS A 303 6.33 -7.05 -17.35
CA HIS A 303 7.51 -7.70 -17.93
C HIS A 303 7.26 -9.18 -18.26
N SER A 304 6.61 -9.92 -17.38
CA SER A 304 6.40 -11.35 -17.58
C SER A 304 5.27 -11.67 -18.55
N PHE A 305 4.26 -10.80 -18.68
CA PHE A 305 3.03 -11.13 -19.40
C PHE A 305 2.57 -10.07 -20.39
N GLU A 306 2.01 -10.52 -21.51
CA GLU A 306 1.08 -9.73 -22.30
C GLU A 306 -0.32 -9.87 -21.70
N TRP A 307 -1.06 -8.77 -21.61
CA TRP A 307 -2.36 -8.72 -20.94
C TRP A 307 -3.49 -8.42 -21.94
N GLY A 308 -4.35 -9.42 -22.11
CA GLY A 308 -5.64 -9.29 -22.79
C GLY A 308 -6.77 -8.92 -21.82
N LEU A 309 -7.85 -8.40 -22.38
CA LEU A 309 -9.15 -8.29 -21.72
C LEU A 309 -10.12 -9.26 -22.38
N SER A 310 -11.17 -9.67 -21.66
CA SER A 310 -12.26 -10.43 -22.23
C SER A 310 -12.90 -9.68 -23.41
N GLU A 311 -13.41 -10.40 -24.40
CA GLU A 311 -13.95 -9.78 -25.61
C GLU A 311 -15.11 -8.82 -25.26
N GLY A 312 -15.02 -7.59 -25.75
CA GLY A 312 -16.02 -6.54 -25.51
C GLY A 312 -15.97 -5.88 -24.13
N THR A 313 -15.04 -6.24 -23.24
CA THR A 313 -14.93 -5.61 -21.92
C THR A 313 -13.96 -4.43 -21.93
N LYS A 314 -14.33 -3.37 -21.21
CA LYS A 314 -13.44 -2.25 -20.88
C LYS A 314 -13.27 -2.23 -19.36
N PRO A 315 -12.08 -1.93 -18.82
CA PRO A 315 -11.91 -1.79 -17.39
C PRO A 315 -12.81 -0.66 -16.86
N SER A 316 -13.53 -0.89 -15.77
CA SER A 316 -14.24 0.17 -15.07
C SER A 316 -13.24 1.21 -14.53
N LEU A 317 -13.58 2.49 -14.65
CA LEU A 317 -12.81 3.60 -14.05
C LEU A 317 -13.54 4.21 -12.85
N GLU A 318 -14.50 3.47 -12.27
CA GLU A 318 -15.27 3.94 -11.13
C GLU A 318 -14.55 3.66 -9.81
N ASP A 319 -14.56 4.68 -8.97
CA ASP A 319 -14.00 4.66 -7.62
C ASP A 319 -15.02 4.13 -6.59
N LYS A 320 -14.55 3.25 -5.70
CA LYS A 320 -15.21 2.92 -4.44
C LYS A 320 -14.54 3.67 -3.31
N PHE A 321 -15.25 4.67 -2.78
CA PHE A 321 -14.76 5.51 -1.69
C PHE A 321 -14.57 4.70 -0.39
N GLY A 322 -13.48 5.01 0.33
CA GLY A 322 -13.10 4.43 1.61
C GLY A 322 -11.81 5.06 2.13
N ILE A 323 -11.20 4.50 3.17
CA ILE A 323 -9.83 4.90 3.59
C ILE A 323 -8.85 4.74 2.43
N VAL A 324 -8.97 3.61 1.73
CA VAL A 324 -8.27 3.33 0.48
C VAL A 324 -9.26 3.47 -0.67
N LEU A 325 -8.93 4.31 -1.64
CA LEU A 325 -9.68 4.44 -2.89
C LEU A 325 -9.43 3.21 -3.75
N LYS A 326 -10.41 2.31 -3.79
CA LYS A 326 -10.35 1.06 -4.58
C LYS A 326 -11.22 1.22 -5.82
N LYS A 327 -11.07 0.34 -6.79
CA LYS A 327 -12.02 0.23 -7.90
C LYS A 327 -13.35 -0.35 -7.41
N THR A 328 -14.47 0.08 -8.01
CA THR A 328 -15.77 -0.56 -7.79
C THR A 328 -15.78 -1.99 -8.29
N GLU A 329 -15.18 -2.21 -9.46
CA GLU A 329 -15.01 -3.52 -10.08
C GLU A 329 -13.52 -3.84 -10.23
N SER A 330 -13.09 -4.98 -9.69
CA SER A 330 -11.71 -5.43 -9.80
C SER A 330 -11.32 -5.67 -11.25
N LEU A 331 -10.07 -5.34 -11.59
CA LEU A 331 -9.52 -5.58 -12.91
C LEU A 331 -9.29 -7.08 -13.14
N VAL A 332 -9.98 -7.62 -14.14
CA VAL A 332 -9.80 -8.99 -14.61
C VAL A 332 -9.08 -8.97 -15.95
N GLY A 333 -7.91 -9.62 -16.00
CA GLY A 333 -7.08 -9.72 -17.20
C GLY A 333 -6.80 -11.17 -17.59
N ILE A 334 -6.49 -11.40 -18.86
CA ILE A 334 -6.07 -12.71 -19.37
C ILE A 334 -4.57 -12.62 -19.67
N PRO A 335 -3.70 -13.29 -18.88
CA PRO A 335 -2.26 -13.26 -19.09
C PRO A 335 -1.85 -14.23 -20.21
N VAL A 336 -0.91 -13.77 -21.03
CA VAL A 336 -0.19 -14.56 -22.04
C VAL A 336 1.31 -14.44 -21.76
N ALA A 337 2.04 -15.54 -21.83
CA ALA A 337 3.48 -15.57 -21.62
C ALA A 337 4.21 -14.63 -22.59
N ARG A 338 5.09 -13.76 -22.08
CA ARG A 338 5.94 -12.88 -22.92
C ARG A 338 7.39 -13.34 -22.99
N LEU A 339 7.92 -13.86 -21.88
CA LEU A 339 9.28 -14.34 -21.75
C LEU A 339 9.44 -15.75 -22.32
N PRO A 340 10.58 -16.07 -22.96
CA PRO A 340 10.79 -17.29 -23.72
C PRO A 340 11.09 -18.54 -22.87
N ASN A 341 11.64 -18.38 -21.66
CA ASN A 341 12.02 -19.49 -20.79
C ASN A 341 11.05 -19.59 -19.60
N LEU A 342 10.75 -20.82 -19.17
CA LEU A 342 9.82 -21.11 -18.08
C LEU A 342 10.42 -20.74 -16.72
N GLU A 343 11.75 -20.71 -16.59
CA GLU A 343 12.46 -20.38 -15.35
C GLU A 343 12.15 -18.96 -14.86
N GLN A 344 11.93 -17.98 -15.76
CA GLN A 344 11.58 -16.61 -15.35
C GLN A 344 10.16 -16.48 -14.75
N TYR A 345 9.37 -17.55 -14.78
CA TYR A 345 8.05 -17.59 -14.16
C TYR A 345 8.00 -18.42 -12.87
N GLN A 346 9.10 -19.09 -12.49
CA GLN A 346 9.18 -19.86 -11.26
C GLN A 346 9.48 -18.98 -10.06
#